data_AF-A0A1J3D9Z5-F1
#
_entry.id   AF-A0A1J3D9Z5-F1
#
_cell.length_a   1.000
_cell.length_b   1.000
_cell.length_c   1.000
_cell.angle_alpha   90.00
_cell.angle_beta   90.00
_cell.angle_gamma   90.00
#
_symmetry.space_group_name_H-M   'P 1'
#
loop_
_entity.id
_entity.type
_entity.pdbx_description
1 polymer ?
#
loop_
_entity_poly.entity_id
_entity_poly.type
_entity_poly.pdbx_seq_one_letter_code
_entity_poly.pdbx_strand_id
1 'polypeptide(L)'
;QLGLYTTFISSFIQNPNGEQVKEQDKSFVTLSGLLNFIDGIWSACGQERIIVFTTNHLEKLDPALIRRGRMDMHIELSYCTFEAFKTLAKNYLDLDTHPLFNEIESLLKETKIAPADVAEDLMKKNREIDADGSLNDLIKALERKKKIQKAQLVDENKEKHGKKIFNP
;
A
#
# COMPACT_ATOMS: atom_id res chain seq x y z
N GLN A 1 4.10 8.04 -2.85
CA GLN A 1 2.96 7.13 -2.61
C GLN A 1 3.51 5.73 -2.84
N LEU A 2 3.73 4.97 -1.77
CA LEU A 2 4.35 3.65 -1.81
C LEU A 2 3.67 2.80 -0.75
N GLY A 3 3.13 1.68 -1.21
CA GLY A 3 2.44 0.66 -0.43
C GLY A 3 1.95 -0.49 -1.33
N LEU A 4 2.75 -0.86 -2.33
CA LEU A 4 2.58 -2.11 -3.08
C LEU A 4 2.99 -3.26 -2.16
N TYR A 5 2.05 -4.12 -1.76
CA TYR A 5 2.39 -5.49 -1.40
C TYR A 5 1.99 -6.40 -2.57
N THR A 6 3.01 -6.94 -3.22
CA THR A 6 2.94 -7.95 -4.28
C THR A 6 3.34 -9.31 -3.70
N THR A 7 2.60 -10.34 -4.09
CA THR A 7 2.88 -11.81 -4.04
C THR A 7 2.32 -12.59 -2.85
N PHE A 8 1.24 -13.36 -3.07
CA PHE A 8 1.27 -14.83 -3.19
C PHE A 8 -0.14 -15.34 -3.54
N ILE A 9 -0.42 -15.54 -4.83
CA ILE A 9 -1.26 -16.66 -5.27
C ILE A 9 -0.47 -17.35 -6.36
N SER A 10 0.34 -18.34 -5.96
CA SER A 10 0.77 -19.37 -6.89
C SER A 10 -0.47 -20.22 -7.16
N SER A 11 -1.13 -19.97 -8.28
CA SER A 11 -2.14 -20.87 -8.81
C SER A 11 -1.42 -22.13 -9.28
N PHE A 12 -1.31 -23.12 -8.40
CA PHE A 12 -1.06 -24.49 -8.80
C PHE A 12 -2.27 -24.97 -9.60
N ILE A 13 -2.20 -24.82 -10.92
CA ILE A 13 -3.01 -25.62 -11.85
C ILE A 13 -2.02 -26.60 -12.48
N GLN A 14 -1.92 -27.80 -11.89
CA GLN A 14 -1.31 -28.94 -12.57
C GLN A 14 -2.27 -29.39 -13.67
N ASN A 15 -1.88 -29.15 -14.92
CA ASN A 15 -2.51 -29.77 -16.07
C ASN A 15 -1.82 -31.14 -16.30
N PRO A 16 -2.52 -32.28 -16.20
CA PRO A 16 -1.86 -33.59 -16.17
C PRO A 16 -1.49 -34.17 -17.55
N ASN A 17 -1.67 -33.44 -18.66
CA ASN A 17 -1.36 -33.97 -19.98
C ASN A 17 -0.29 -33.13 -20.68
N GLY A 18 0.90 -33.75 -20.81
CA GLY A 18 2.09 -33.15 -21.43
C GLY A 18 1.98 -33.01 -22.94
N GLU A 19 1.34 -31.94 -23.39
CA GLU A 19 1.55 -31.39 -24.73
C GLU A 19 2.48 -30.18 -24.65
N GLN A 20 3.60 -30.24 -25.37
CA GLN A 20 4.54 -29.13 -25.49
C GLN A 20 3.89 -28.00 -26.32
N VAL A 21 3.32 -27.01 -25.64
CA VAL A 21 2.87 -25.77 -26.27
C VAL A 21 4.10 -24.94 -26.64
N LYS A 22 4.27 -24.69 -27.94
CA LYS A 22 5.33 -23.85 -28.50
C LYS A 22 5.34 -22.49 -27.79
N GLU A 23 6.53 -22.07 -27.37
CA GLU A 23 6.82 -20.82 -26.69
C GLU A 23 6.77 -19.63 -27.67
N GLN A 24 5.59 -19.37 -28.25
CA GLN A 24 5.29 -18.20 -29.07
C GLN A 24 3.86 -17.75 -28.77
N ASP A 25 3.71 -17.10 -27.62
CA ASP A 25 2.76 -16.02 -27.34
C ASP A 25 2.86 -15.74 -25.85
N LYS A 26 3.76 -14.82 -25.45
CA LYS A 26 3.56 -14.13 -24.17
C LYS A 26 2.24 -13.39 -24.33
N SER A 27 1.16 -13.98 -23.84
CA SER A 27 -0.17 -13.39 -23.83
C SER A 27 -0.11 -12.09 -23.05
N PHE A 28 0.17 -11.01 -23.77
CA PHE A 28 0.27 -9.68 -23.21
C PHE A 28 -1.16 -9.23 -22.93
N VAL A 29 -1.62 -9.51 -21.71
CA VAL A 29 -2.90 -8.96 -21.25
C VAL A 29 -2.71 -7.46 -21.13
N THR A 30 -3.29 -6.72 -22.06
CA THR A 30 -3.34 -5.26 -21.95
C THR A 30 -4.31 -4.91 -20.84
N LEU A 31 -4.04 -3.81 -20.12
CA LEU A 31 -4.97 -3.27 -19.13
C LEU A 31 -6.35 -3.11 -19.79
N SER A 32 -6.44 -2.47 -20.95
CA SER A 32 -7.69 -2.33 -21.71
C SER A 32 -8.38 -3.66 -22.03
N GLY A 33 -7.62 -4.72 -22.36
CA GLY A 33 -8.16 -6.06 -22.61
C GLY A 33 -8.79 -6.71 -21.37
N LEU A 34 -8.10 -6.62 -20.23
CA LEU A 34 -8.62 -7.09 -18.94
C LEU A 34 -9.93 -6.35 -18.55
N LEU A 35 -9.97 -5.05 -18.84
CA LEU A 35 -11.09 -4.17 -18.49
C LEU A 35 -12.32 -4.43 -19.36
N ASN A 36 -12.12 -4.64 -20.66
CA ASN A 36 -13.21 -5.04 -21.56
C ASN A 36 -13.79 -6.42 -21.18
N PHE A 37 -12.96 -7.33 -20.67
CA PHE A 37 -13.44 -8.60 -20.14
C PHE A 37 -14.30 -8.41 -18.88
N ILE A 38 -13.89 -7.53 -17.96
CA ILE A 38 -14.68 -7.17 -16.77
C ILE A 38 -16.03 -6.56 -17.16
N ASP A 39 -16.08 -5.68 -18.17
CA ASP A 39 -17.34 -5.12 -18.68
C ASP A 39 -18.29 -6.21 -19.21
N GLY A 40 -17.73 -7.24 -19.84
CA GLY A 40 -18.47 -8.43 -20.26
C GLY A 40 -19.06 -9.17 -19.08
N ILE A 41 -18.30 -9.36 -18.00
CA ILE A 41 -18.77 -9.98 -16.75
C ILE A 41 -19.90 -9.15 -16.11
N TRP A 42 -19.75 -7.83 -16.09
CA TRP A 42 -20.74 -6.90 -15.53
C TRP A 42 -22.08 -6.98 -16.27
N SER A 43 -22.05 -7.20 -17.58
CA SER A 43 -23.25 -7.20 -18.43
C SER A 43 -23.95 -8.57 -18.52
N ALA A 44 -23.22 -9.67 -18.30
CA ALA A 44 -23.69 -11.02 -18.65
C ALA A 44 -24.45 -11.76 -17.53
N CYS A 45 -24.50 -11.26 -16.30
CA CYS A 45 -24.99 -12.04 -15.15
C CYS A 45 -25.92 -11.22 -14.25
N GLY A 46 -27.21 -11.57 -14.23
CA GLY A 46 -28.25 -10.93 -13.40
C GLY A 46 -28.19 -11.26 -11.90
N GLN A 47 -27.01 -11.32 -11.29
CA GLN A 47 -26.83 -11.52 -9.85
C GLN A 47 -25.94 -10.40 -9.27
N GLU A 48 -26.25 -9.97 -8.05
CA GLU A 48 -25.51 -8.95 -7.30
C GLU A 48 -24.08 -9.44 -7.00
N ARG A 49 -23.06 -8.78 -7.58
CA ARG A 49 -21.64 -9.10 -7.35
C ARG A 49 -20.90 -7.86 -6.87
N ILE A 50 -19.99 -8.04 -5.92
CA ILE A 50 -19.04 -7.01 -5.49
C ILE A 50 -17.69 -7.34 -6.12
N ILE A 51 -17.13 -6.38 -6.87
CA ILE A 51 -15.80 -6.50 -7.46
C ILE A 51 -14.89 -5.46 -6.80
N VAL A 52 -13.76 -5.91 -6.25
CA VAL A 52 -12.77 -5.05 -5.59
C VAL A 52 -11.53 -4.95 -6.47
N PHE A 53 -11.13 -3.72 -6.78
CA PHE A 53 -9.90 -3.41 -7.49
C PHE A 53 -8.93 -2.70 -6.55
N THR A 54 -7.65 -3.04 -6.65
CA THR A 54 -6.57 -2.36 -5.94
C THR A 54 -5.57 -1.83 -6.95
N THR A 55 -5.22 -0.53 -6.87
CA THR A 55 -4.17 0.07 -7.69
C THR A 55 -3.33 1.00 -6.83
N ASN A 56 -2.04 1.10 -7.17
CA ASN A 56 -1.14 2.11 -6.61
C ASN A 56 -0.99 3.34 -7.53
N HIS A 57 -1.58 3.27 -8.73
CA HIS A 57 -1.50 4.28 -9.78
C HIS A 57 -2.90 4.49 -10.37
N LEU A 58 -3.75 5.25 -9.68
CA LEU A 58 -5.10 5.56 -10.14
C LEU A 58 -5.06 6.34 -11.46
N GLU A 59 -4.05 7.20 -11.64
CA GLU A 59 -3.83 8.05 -12.81
C GLU A 59 -3.50 7.28 -14.09
N LYS A 60 -3.10 6.01 -13.97
CA LYS A 60 -2.79 5.13 -15.11
C LYS A 60 -3.98 4.28 -15.55
N LEU A 61 -5.08 4.32 -14.81
CA LEU A 61 -6.31 3.63 -15.19
C LEU A 61 -7.05 4.42 -16.28
N ASP A 62 -7.75 3.69 -17.15
CA ASP A 62 -8.61 4.30 -18.16
C ASP A 62 -9.71 5.14 -17.47
N PRO A 63 -9.83 6.44 -17.79
CA PRO A 63 -10.85 7.30 -17.23
C PRO A 63 -12.29 6.81 -17.42
N ALA A 64 -12.55 5.89 -18.35
CA ALA A 64 -13.86 5.27 -18.54
C ALA A 64 -14.26 4.35 -17.37
N LEU A 65 -13.29 3.76 -16.66
CA LEU A 65 -13.56 2.79 -15.59
C LEU A 65 -13.86 3.42 -14.25
N ILE A 66 -13.20 4.53 -13.96
CA ILE A 66 -13.39 5.30 -12.73
C ILE A 66 -14.76 6.02 -12.70
N ARG A 67 -15.56 5.89 -13.77
CA ARG A 67 -16.90 6.47 -13.86
C ARG A 67 -17.91 5.65 -13.05
N ARG A 68 -18.96 6.35 -12.60
CA ARG A 68 -20.15 5.74 -12.00
C ARG A 68 -20.80 4.74 -12.96
N GLY A 69 -21.29 3.63 -12.43
CA GLY A 69 -21.81 2.47 -13.15
C GLY A 69 -20.76 1.38 -13.44
N ARG A 70 -19.49 1.61 -13.08
CA ARG A 70 -18.40 0.63 -13.17
C ARG A 70 -17.60 0.57 -11.88
N MET A 71 -16.98 1.69 -11.49
CA MET A 71 -16.32 1.87 -10.19
C MET A 71 -17.04 2.96 -9.42
N ASP A 72 -18.03 2.57 -8.63
CA ASP A 72 -18.88 3.51 -7.89
C ASP A 72 -18.27 3.98 -6.56
N MET A 73 -17.45 3.13 -5.93
CA MET A 73 -16.84 3.38 -4.62
C MET A 73 -15.32 3.43 -4.73
N HIS A 74 -14.73 4.59 -4.39
CA HIS A 74 -13.28 4.78 -4.40
C HIS A 74 -12.80 4.98 -2.96
N ILE A 75 -11.95 4.07 -2.48
CA ILE A 75 -11.39 4.12 -1.12
C ILE A 75 -9.88 4.32 -1.24
N GLU A 76 -9.38 5.44 -0.74
CA GLU A 76 -7.95 5.68 -0.64
C GLU A 76 -7.39 5.02 0.64
N LEU A 77 -6.38 4.18 0.49
CA LEU A 77 -5.63 3.61 1.60
C LEU A 77 -4.42 4.51 1.91
N SER A 78 -4.58 5.39 2.88
CA SER A 78 -3.56 6.39 3.25
C SER A 78 -2.45 5.82 4.14
N TYR A 79 -1.46 6.67 4.45
CA TYR A 79 -0.46 6.39 5.47
C TYR A 79 -1.09 6.27 6.88
N CYS A 80 -0.35 5.66 7.80
CA CYS A 80 -0.81 5.38 9.16
C CYS A 80 -1.10 6.67 9.92
N THR A 81 -2.36 6.86 10.30
CA THR A 81 -2.79 7.94 11.18
C THR A 81 -2.68 7.50 12.64
N PHE A 82 -2.79 8.45 13.56
CA PHE A 82 -2.81 8.12 14.98
C PHE A 82 -3.99 7.22 15.38
N GLU A 83 -5.17 7.42 14.78
CA GLU A 83 -6.34 6.55 14.99
C GLU A 83 -6.09 5.12 14.48
N ALA A 84 -5.48 4.98 13.31
CA ALA A 84 -5.07 3.67 12.78
C ALA A 84 -4.04 3.01 13.71
N PHE A 85 -3.04 3.75 14.18
CA PHE A 85 -2.07 3.27 15.16
C PHE A 85 -2.73 2.79 16.45
N LYS A 86 -3.66 3.55 17.06
CA LYS A 86 -4.38 3.13 18.26
C LYS A 86 -5.12 1.81 18.05
N THR A 87 -5.72 1.64 16.86
CA THR A 87 -6.39 0.39 16.49
C THR A 87 -5.39 -0.77 16.44
N LEU A 88 -4.21 -0.57 15.85
CA LEU A 88 -3.15 -1.58 15.82
C LEU A 88 -2.58 -1.88 17.21
N ALA A 89 -2.35 -0.85 18.04
CA ALA A 89 -1.88 -0.99 19.42
C ALA A 89 -2.87 -1.77 20.27
N LYS A 90 -4.17 -1.51 20.13
CA LYS A 90 -5.22 -2.28 20.80
C LYS A 90 -5.27 -3.72 20.31
N ASN A 91 -5.20 -3.95 19.00
CA ASN A 91 -5.30 -5.28 18.43
C ASN A 91 -4.08 -6.18 18.72
N TYR A 92 -2.88 -5.62 18.77
CA TYR A 92 -1.65 -6.40 18.91
C TYR A 92 -1.03 -6.39 20.31
N LEU A 93 -1.24 -5.31 21.09
CA LEU A 93 -0.67 -5.14 22.42
C LEU A 93 -1.73 -5.03 23.53
N ASP A 94 -3.02 -5.05 23.18
CA ASP A 94 -4.14 -4.82 24.10
C ASP A 94 -4.07 -3.48 24.87
N LEU A 95 -3.52 -2.45 24.22
CA LEU A 95 -3.38 -1.11 24.81
C LEU A 95 -4.41 -0.12 24.29
N ASP A 96 -5.19 0.47 25.20
CA ASP A 96 -6.07 1.60 24.89
C ASP A 96 -5.35 2.96 25.01
N THR A 97 -4.43 3.06 25.96
CA THR A 97 -3.63 4.27 26.23
C THR A 97 -2.24 3.91 26.71
N HIS A 98 -1.25 4.74 26.39
CA HIS A 98 0.11 4.58 26.88
C HIS A 98 0.83 5.94 26.95
N PRO A 99 1.74 6.19 27.91
CA PRO A 99 2.50 7.44 27.98
C PRO A 99 3.22 7.81 26.67
N LEU A 100 3.73 6.79 25.95
CA LEU A 100 4.44 6.96 24.68
C LEU A 100 3.54 7.32 23.48
N PHE A 101 2.20 7.23 23.61
CA PHE A 101 1.30 7.51 22.49
C PHE A 101 1.40 8.97 22.01
N ASN A 102 1.62 9.92 22.92
CA ASN A 102 1.74 11.34 22.58
C ASN A 102 2.98 11.59 21.68
N GLU A 103 4.08 10.92 21.97
CA GLU A 103 5.30 11.00 21.16
C GLU A 103 5.09 10.36 19.79
N ILE A 104 4.48 9.18 19.76
CA ILE A 104 4.15 8.47 18.51
C ILE A 104 3.20 9.32 17.65
N GLU A 105 2.19 9.96 18.25
CA GLU A 105 1.28 10.86 17.54
C GLU A 105 2.05 12.01 16.86
N SER A 106 2.97 12.66 17.60
CA SER A 106 3.79 13.73 17.04
C SER A 106 4.66 13.24 15.89
N LEU A 107 5.23 12.04 16.01
CA LEU A 107 6.08 11.45 14.97
C LEU A 107 5.28 11.05 13.73
N LEU A 108 4.09 10.46 13.90
CA LEU A 108 3.20 10.08 12.79
C LEU A 108 2.71 11.30 12.00
N LYS A 109 2.53 12.46 12.65
CA LYS A 109 2.19 13.72 11.96
C LYS A 109 3.31 14.21 11.03
N GLU A 110 4.56 13.91 11.36
CA GLU A 110 5.74 14.35 10.61
C GLU A 110 6.32 13.28 9.68
N THR A 111 5.77 12.06 9.67
CA THR A 111 6.34 10.93 8.93
C THR A 111 5.30 10.19 8.11
N LYS A 112 5.66 9.83 6.89
CA LYS A 112 4.85 8.94 6.05
C LYS A 112 5.29 7.49 6.29
N ILE A 113 4.44 6.69 6.90
CA ILE A 113 4.67 5.27 7.19
C ILE A 113 3.41 4.46 6.86
N ALA A 114 3.56 3.27 6.28
CA ALA A 114 2.41 2.43 5.98
C ALA A 114 1.88 1.78 7.27
N PRO A 115 0.56 1.57 7.41
CA PRO A 115 0.01 0.83 8.56
C PRO A 115 0.64 -0.56 8.75
N ALA A 116 1.02 -1.23 7.66
CA ALA A 116 1.70 -2.52 7.70
C ALA A 116 3.09 -2.44 8.35
N ASP A 117 3.88 -1.41 8.02
CA ASP A 117 5.19 -1.19 8.64
C ASP A 117 5.04 -0.96 10.17
N VAL A 118 4.01 -0.20 10.56
CA VAL A 118 3.70 0.04 11.98
C VAL A 118 3.31 -1.26 12.67
N ALA A 119 2.44 -2.06 12.04
CA ALA A 119 2.05 -3.37 12.57
C ALA A 119 3.26 -4.30 12.73
N GLU A 120 4.18 -4.31 11.77
CA GLU A 120 5.42 -5.09 11.85
C GLU A 120 6.24 -4.70 13.08
N ASP A 121 6.45 -3.40 13.32
CA ASP A 121 7.19 -2.92 14.50
C ASP A 121 6.50 -3.31 15.82
N LEU A 122 5.16 -3.23 15.88
CA LEU A 122 4.39 -3.65 17.06
C LEU A 122 4.43 -5.15 17.30
N MET A 123 4.43 -5.95 16.23
CA MET A 123 4.33 -7.41 16.25
C MET A 123 5.69 -8.13 16.36
N LYS A 124 6.83 -7.43 16.45
CA LYS A 124 8.15 -8.03 16.58
C LYS A 124 8.22 -8.96 17.79
N LYS A 125 7.95 -10.25 17.55
CA LYS A 125 7.94 -11.30 18.56
C LYS A 125 9.35 -11.56 19.07
N ASN A 126 9.68 -10.99 20.22
CA ASN A 126 10.60 -11.65 21.14
C ASN A 126 9.84 -11.97 22.42
N ARG A 127 10.15 -13.11 23.03
CA ARG A 127 9.58 -13.56 24.32
C ARG A 127 9.95 -12.64 25.50
N GLU A 128 10.64 -11.54 25.22
CA GLU A 128 11.24 -10.58 26.17
C GLU A 128 10.81 -9.13 25.90
N ILE A 129 10.13 -8.84 24.79
CA ILE A 129 9.71 -7.46 24.47
C ILE A 129 8.30 -7.26 25.03
N ASP A 130 8.21 -6.42 26.05
CA ASP A 130 6.95 -5.91 26.57
C ASP A 130 6.38 -4.82 25.66
N ALA A 131 5.18 -4.34 25.98
CA ALA A 131 4.53 -3.31 25.19
C ALA A 131 5.37 -2.01 25.12
N ASP A 132 6.09 -1.69 26.19
CA ASP A 132 7.07 -0.60 26.23
C ASP A 132 8.16 -0.78 25.18
N GLY A 133 8.77 -1.96 25.10
CA GLY A 133 9.82 -2.26 24.12
C GLY A 133 9.32 -2.13 22.68
N SER A 134 8.13 -2.67 22.36
CA SER A 134 7.53 -2.56 21.02
C SER A 134 7.25 -1.11 20.62
N LEU A 135 6.72 -0.30 21.54
CA LEU A 135 6.44 1.11 21.29
C LEU A 135 7.73 1.93 21.13
N ASN A 136 8.76 1.64 21.93
CA ASN A 136 10.07 2.27 21.80
C ASN A 136 10.75 1.93 20.48
N ASP A 137 10.63 0.69 20.00
CA ASP A 137 11.19 0.29 18.71
C ASP A 137 10.46 0.95 17.54
N LEU A 138 9.13 1.11 17.64
CA LEU A 138 8.36 1.92 16.70
C LEU A 138 8.82 3.38 16.70
N ILE A 139 9.05 3.99 17.87
CA ILE A 139 9.59 5.37 17.97
C ILE A 139 10.92 5.48 17.23
N LYS A 140 11.87 4.56 17.49
CA LYS A 140 13.17 4.54 16.79
C LYS A 140 12.99 4.39 15.28
N ALA A 141 12.07 3.54 14.82
CA ALA A 141 11.78 3.36 13.41
C ALA A 141 11.23 4.65 12.77
N LEU A 142 10.28 5.31 13.43
CA LEU A 142 9.70 6.58 13.01
C LEU A 142 10.75 7.68 12.93
N GLU A 143 11.63 7.82 13.93
CA GLU A 143 12.72 8.80 13.91
C GLU A 143 13.70 8.59 12.76
N ARG A 144 14.08 7.33 12.48
CA ARG A 144 14.93 6.99 11.34
C ARG A 144 14.25 7.37 10.04
N LYS A 145 12.98 7.01 9.87
CA LYS A 145 12.19 7.32 8.67
C LYS A 145 12.01 8.83 8.48
N LYS A 146 11.81 9.58 9.58
CA LYS A 146 11.77 11.05 9.60
C LYS A 146 13.04 11.67 9.05
N LYS A 147 14.21 11.20 9.50
CA LYS A 147 15.52 11.71 9.03
C LYS A 147 15.71 11.44 7.53
N ILE A 148 15.38 10.24 7.07
CA ILE A 148 15.50 9.86 5.65
C ILE A 148 14.58 10.72 4.77
N GLN A 149 13.33 10.91 5.18
CA GLN A 149 12.37 11.72 4.41
C GLN A 149 12.79 13.19 4.36
N LYS A 150 13.28 13.75 5.47
CA LYS A 150 13.80 15.13 5.49
C LYS A 150 15.01 15.29 4.57
N ALA A 151 15.93 14.32 4.51
CA ALA A 151 17.07 14.36 3.60
C ALA A 151 16.65 14.32 2.12
N GLN A 152 15.74 13.40 1.75
CA GLN A 152 15.23 13.28 0.38
C GLN A 152 14.52 14.56 -0.09
N LEU A 153 13.75 15.21 0.78
CA LEU A 153 13.10 16.49 0.48
C LEU A 153 14.10 17.64 0.26
N VAL A 154 15.27 17.62 0.92
CA VAL A 154 16.31 18.62 0.74
C VAL A 154 17.02 18.44 -0.61
N ASP A 155 17.29 17.19 -1.00
CA ASP A 155 17.96 16.88 -2.27
C ASP A 155 17.05 17.17 -3.47
N GLU A 156 15.76 16.81 -3.42
CA GLU A 156 14.78 17.14 -4.46
C GLU A 156 14.62 18.65 -4.68
N ASN A 157 14.72 19.44 -3.60
CA ASN A 157 14.63 20.90 -3.69
C ASN A 157 15.89 21.54 -4.30
N LYS A 158 17.08 20.95 -4.09
CA LYS A 158 18.33 21.41 -4.73
C LYS A 158 18.32 21.14 -6.24
N GLU A 159 17.83 19.98 -6.68
CA GLU A 159 17.74 19.66 -8.12
C GLU A 159 16.74 20.57 -8.86
N LYS A 160 15.61 20.92 -8.22
CA LYS A 160 14.64 21.86 -8.79
C LYS A 160 15.17 23.30 -8.88
N HIS A 161 16.06 23.70 -7.96
CA HIS A 161 16.71 25.01 -8.02
C HIS A 161 17.83 25.07 -9.07
N GLY A 162 18.62 23.98 -9.23
CA GLY A 162 19.66 23.89 -10.26
C GLY A 162 19.13 23.94 -11.69
N LYS A 163 17.97 23.33 -11.96
CA LYS A 163 17.34 23.37 -13.30
C LYS A 163 16.72 24.72 -13.68
N LYS A 164 16.45 25.63 -12.71
CA LYS A 164 15.94 26.97 -13.02
C LYS A 164 17.03 27.96 -13.45
N ILE A 165 18.30 27.68 -13.18
CA ILE A 165 19.43 28.57 -13.52
C ILE A 165 19.94 28.31 -14.95
N PHE A 166 19.59 27.17 -15.56
CA PHE A 166 20.04 26.79 -16.89
C PHE A 166 18.84 26.54 -17.82
N ASN A 167 18.12 27.60 -18.16
CA ASN A 167 17.26 27.62 -19.34
C ASN A 167 17.58 28.94 -20.09
N PRO A 168 18.44 28.91 -21.13
CA PRO A 168 18.63 30.06 -22.02
C PRO A 168 17.41 30.34 -22.89
#